data_AF-A0A8S9GWU4-F1
#
_entry.id   AF-A0A8S9GWU4-F1
#
_cell.length_a   1.000
_cell.length_b   1.000
_cell.length_c   1.000
_cell.angle_alpha   90.00
_cell.angle_beta   90.00
_cell.angle_gamma   90.00
#
_symmetry.space_group_name_H-M   'P 1'
#
loop_
_entity.id
_entity.type
_entity.pdbx_description
1 polymer ?
#
loop_
_entity_poly.entity_id
_entity_poly.type
_entity_poly.pdbx_seq_one_letter_code
_entity_poly.pdbx_strand_id
1 'polypeptide(L)'
;MMLKLKDLTPLFSLDLHGNVNGAVETCLEAFHRYYKYLNFSNPLISSKFDPQACGWAFGMNVFDLIAWRKANVTARYHYWQEQNSERTLWKLGTLPPGLLAFYGLTEPLDRRWHVLGLGYDVNIDNRLIETAAVIHYNGNMKPWLKLAIGRDLRKFVRFRYSLKTVLLMV
;
A
#
# COMPACT_ATOMS: atom_id res chain seq x y z
N MET A 1 2.25 -3.10 -11.45
CA MET A 1 2.69 -4.50 -11.69
C MET A 1 3.60 -4.90 -10.55
N MET A 2 3.33 -6.04 -9.92
CA MET A 2 4.10 -6.51 -8.77
C MET A 2 4.83 -7.81 -9.07
N LEU A 3 6.06 -7.92 -8.57
CA LEU A 3 6.85 -9.15 -8.64
C LEU A 3 7.19 -9.60 -7.23
N LYS A 4 6.85 -10.86 -6.92
CA LYS A 4 7.27 -11.54 -5.69
C LYS A 4 8.68 -12.08 -5.90
N LEU A 5 9.60 -11.71 -5.01
CA LEU A 5 11.01 -12.12 -5.04
C LEU A 5 11.37 -13.10 -3.92
N LYS A 6 10.65 -13.05 -2.78
CA LYS A 6 10.92 -13.89 -1.60
C LYS A 6 9.67 -14.55 -1.07
N ASP A 7 9.86 -15.50 -0.17
CA ASP A 7 8.74 -16.14 0.51
C ASP A 7 8.01 -15.15 1.43
N LEU A 8 6.69 -15.21 1.38
CA LEU A 8 5.80 -14.34 2.14
C LEU A 8 5.23 -15.03 3.38
N THR A 9 5.52 -16.32 3.58
CA THR A 9 5.07 -17.08 4.75
C THR A 9 5.31 -16.37 6.09
N PRO A 10 6.46 -15.69 6.33
CA PRO A 10 6.67 -15.03 7.62
C PRO A 10 5.70 -13.88 7.91
N LEU A 11 5.08 -13.26 6.90
CA LEU A 11 4.05 -12.22 7.11
C LEU A 11 2.87 -12.73 7.93
N PHE A 12 2.61 -14.03 7.85
CA PHE A 12 1.45 -14.63 8.50
C PHE A 12 1.59 -14.90 9.99
N SER A 13 2.80 -14.71 10.51
CA SER A 13 3.13 -14.84 11.93
C SER A 13 3.61 -13.50 12.50
N LEU A 14 3.46 -12.40 11.74
CA LEU A 14 3.73 -11.07 12.25
C LEU A 14 2.73 -10.72 13.35
N ASP A 15 3.26 -10.13 14.41
CA ASP A 15 2.43 -9.42 15.37
C ASP A 15 2.01 -8.08 14.76
N LEU A 16 0.70 -7.82 14.74
CA LEU A 16 0.14 -6.55 14.29
C LEU A 16 -0.09 -5.59 15.47
N HIS A 17 0.31 -5.96 16.69
CA HIS A 17 0.18 -5.13 17.90
C HIS A 17 -1.26 -4.63 18.14
N GLY A 18 -2.25 -5.47 17.80
CA GLY A 18 -3.67 -5.14 17.91
C GLY A 18 -4.26 -4.35 16.74
N ASN A 19 -3.45 -3.98 15.74
CA ASN A 19 -3.91 -3.36 14.50
C ASN A 19 -4.65 -4.36 13.59
N VAL A 20 -5.45 -3.83 12.68
CA VAL A 20 -6.25 -4.65 11.75
C VAL A 20 -5.44 -5.08 10.53
N ASN A 21 -4.55 -4.22 10.03
CA ASN A 21 -3.73 -4.53 8.87
C ASN A 21 -2.26 -4.19 9.09
N GLY A 22 -1.37 -4.97 8.49
CA GLY A 22 0.03 -4.63 8.32
C GLY A 22 0.29 -4.18 6.88
N ALA A 23 0.86 -3.00 6.71
CA ALA A 23 1.17 -2.41 5.41
C ALA A 23 2.50 -1.66 5.43
N VAL A 24 3.21 -1.64 4.30
CA VAL A 24 4.37 -0.74 4.15
C VAL A 24 3.86 0.67 3.87
N GLU A 25 4.25 1.62 4.73
CA GLU A 25 3.98 3.03 4.53
C GLU A 25 4.72 3.60 3.32
N THR A 26 4.07 4.50 2.61
CA THR A 26 4.57 5.05 1.35
C THR A 26 5.04 6.49 1.46
N CYS A 27 4.97 7.13 2.63
CA CYS A 27 5.23 8.56 2.83
C CYS A 27 6.68 9.06 2.57
N LEU A 28 7.49 8.28 1.85
CA LEU A 28 8.83 8.62 1.40
C LEU A 28 8.83 8.95 -0.11
N GLU A 29 9.55 10.02 -0.44
CA GLU A 29 9.98 10.54 -1.76
C GLU A 29 8.95 10.51 -2.90
N ALA A 30 8.55 9.33 -3.38
CA ALA A 30 7.68 9.17 -4.55
C ALA A 30 6.17 9.08 -4.24
N PHE A 31 5.76 8.90 -2.97
CA PHE A 31 4.34 8.86 -2.60
C PHE A 31 3.99 9.87 -1.51
N HIS A 32 2.69 10.12 -1.41
CA HIS A 32 2.16 11.24 -0.67
C HIS A 32 1.57 10.83 0.68
N ARG A 33 1.52 11.79 1.60
CA ARG A 33 0.77 11.69 2.86
C ARG A 33 -0.72 11.96 2.62
N TYR A 34 -1.52 11.87 3.69
CA TYR A 34 -2.97 12.03 3.62
C TYR A 34 -3.41 13.32 2.91
N TYR A 35 -2.69 14.44 3.09
CA TYR A 35 -3.02 15.73 2.47
C TYR A 35 -3.14 15.72 0.94
N LYS A 36 -2.53 14.74 0.25
CA LYS A 36 -2.66 14.62 -1.20
C LYS A 36 -3.88 13.81 -1.62
N TYR A 37 -4.27 12.85 -0.79
CA TYR A 37 -5.38 11.94 -1.09
C TYR A 37 -6.73 12.52 -0.70
N LEU A 38 -6.76 13.39 0.32
CA LEU A 38 -7.97 13.88 0.95
C LEU A 38 -8.05 15.41 0.89
N ASN A 39 -9.27 15.92 0.89
CA ASN A 39 -9.57 17.35 0.93
C ASN A 39 -9.63 17.85 2.38
N PHE A 40 -8.51 18.34 2.92
CA PHE A 40 -8.44 18.88 4.27
C PHE A 40 -9.11 20.25 4.45
N SER A 41 -9.54 20.91 3.38
CA SER A 41 -10.41 22.08 3.51
C SER A 41 -11.83 21.70 3.95
N ASN A 42 -12.22 20.42 3.83
CA ASN A 42 -13.50 19.93 4.33
C ASN A 42 -13.42 19.63 5.84
N PRO A 43 -14.29 20.24 6.69
CA PRO A 43 -14.29 20.04 8.13
C PRO A 43 -14.47 18.58 8.57
N LEU A 44 -15.19 17.77 7.79
CA LEU A 44 -15.38 16.34 8.08
C LEU A 44 -14.05 15.56 8.05
N ILE A 45 -13.10 15.99 7.20
CA ILE A 45 -11.77 15.39 7.13
C ILE A 45 -10.85 16.00 8.18
N SER A 46 -10.73 17.33 8.21
CA SER A 46 -9.75 18.00 9.08
C SER A 46 -10.02 17.84 10.58
N SER A 47 -11.27 17.57 10.99
CA SER A 47 -11.60 17.28 12.39
C SER A 47 -11.26 15.86 12.85
N LYS A 48 -11.02 14.92 11.92
CA LYS A 48 -10.87 13.49 12.23
C LYS A 48 -9.50 12.91 11.88
N PHE A 49 -8.77 13.54 10.97
CA PHE A 49 -7.54 13.00 10.41
C PHE A 49 -6.39 14.01 10.49
N ASP A 50 -5.17 13.50 10.63
CA ASP A 50 -3.96 14.30 10.50
C ASP A 50 -3.54 14.39 9.03
N PRO A 51 -3.39 15.60 8.45
CA PRO A 51 -2.87 15.75 7.08
C PRO A 51 -1.47 15.17 6.88
N GLN A 52 -0.67 15.07 7.95
CA GLN A 52 0.67 14.51 7.93
C GLN A 52 0.70 12.99 8.14
N ALA A 53 -0.42 12.32 8.36
CA ALA A 53 -0.46 10.87 8.48
C ALA A 53 0.13 10.19 7.23
N CYS A 54 0.90 9.12 7.45
CA CYS A 54 1.51 8.35 6.38
C CYS A 54 0.45 7.50 5.66
N GLY A 55 0.42 7.60 4.33
CA GLY A 55 -0.34 6.67 3.50
C GLY A 55 0.38 5.32 3.37
N TRP A 56 -0.34 4.32 2.88
CA TRP A 56 0.18 3.03 2.47
C TRP A 56 -0.46 2.61 1.15
N ALA A 57 -0.05 1.49 0.57
CA ALA A 57 -0.59 1.01 -0.71
C ALA A 57 -1.27 -0.35 -0.59
N PHE A 58 -2.38 -0.55 -1.31
CA PHE A 58 -3.09 -1.84 -1.34
C PHE A 58 -2.29 -3.01 -1.93
N GLY A 59 -1.19 -2.74 -2.62
CA GLY A 59 -0.46 -3.75 -3.38
C GLY A 59 0.04 -4.94 -2.55
N MET A 60 0.50 -4.74 -1.31
CA MET A 60 0.90 -5.85 -0.44
C MET A 60 0.54 -5.50 1.00
N ASN A 61 -0.38 -6.29 1.57
CA ASN A 61 -0.90 -6.11 2.91
C ASN A 61 -1.15 -7.47 3.56
N VAL A 62 -1.09 -7.50 4.88
CA VAL A 62 -1.64 -8.58 5.72
C VAL A 62 -2.82 -8.03 6.52
N PHE A 63 -3.87 -8.83 6.67
CA PHE A 63 -5.08 -8.42 7.41
C PHE A 63 -5.42 -9.47 8.46
N ASP A 64 -5.62 -9.01 9.70
CA ASP A 64 -6.29 -9.81 10.73
C ASP A 64 -7.81 -9.68 10.54
N LEU A 65 -8.43 -10.75 10.04
CA LEU A 65 -9.86 -10.79 9.75
C LEU A 65 -10.73 -10.81 11.02
N ILE A 66 -10.19 -11.26 12.15
CA ILE A 66 -10.89 -11.22 13.44
C ILE A 66 -10.91 -9.77 13.93
N ALA A 67 -9.76 -9.09 13.92
CA ALA A 67 -9.67 -7.67 14.26
C ALA A 67 -10.50 -6.81 13.31
N TRP A 68 -10.49 -7.11 12.00
CA TRP A 68 -11.32 -6.44 10.98
C TRP A 68 -12.79 -6.48 11.36
N ARG A 69 -13.30 -7.67 11.70
CA ARG A 69 -14.70 -7.85 12.07
C ARG A 69 -15.02 -7.11 13.36
N LYS A 70 -14.15 -7.19 14.37
CA LYS A 70 -14.32 -6.49 15.67
C LYS A 70 -14.32 -4.97 15.52
N ALA A 71 -13.45 -4.42 14.68
CA ALA A 71 -13.35 -2.98 14.42
C ALA A 71 -14.40 -2.47 13.41
N ASN A 72 -15.24 -3.36 12.87
CA ASN A 72 -16.28 -3.07 11.89
C ASN A 72 -15.77 -2.26 10.67
N VAL A 73 -14.59 -2.65 10.15
CA VAL A 73 -13.90 -1.90 9.09
C VAL A 73 -14.73 -1.83 7.81
N THR A 74 -15.46 -2.88 7.46
CA THR A 74 -16.36 -2.89 6.30
C THR A 74 -17.39 -1.76 6.38
N ALA A 75 -18.06 -1.58 7.53
CA ALA A 75 -19.04 -0.52 7.69
C ALA A 75 -18.39 0.87 7.64
N ARG A 76 -17.20 1.04 8.25
CA ARG A 76 -16.43 2.28 8.17
C ARG A 76 -16.08 2.64 6.72
N TYR A 77 -15.65 1.65 5.94
CA TYR A 77 -15.32 1.83 4.53
C TYR A 77 -16.55 2.28 3.72
N HIS A 78 -17.70 1.63 3.89
CA HIS A 78 -18.96 2.03 3.23
C HIS A 78 -19.43 3.42 3.66
N TYR A 79 -19.39 3.73 4.95
CA TYR A 79 -19.69 5.07 5.47
C TYR A 79 -18.88 6.13 4.74
N TRP A 80 -17.55 5.96 4.63
CA TRP A 80 -16.73 6.96 3.94
C TRP A 80 -17.07 7.10 2.46
N GLN A 81 -17.35 5.98 1.77
CA GLN A 81 -17.78 6.04 0.37
C GLN A 81 -19.09 6.82 0.20
N GLU A 82 -20.07 6.63 1.10
CA GLU A 82 -21.33 7.37 1.09
C GLU A 82 -21.12 8.86 1.35
N GLN A 83 -20.26 9.22 2.32
CA GLN A 83 -19.92 10.62 2.60
C GLN A 83 -19.22 11.31 1.44
N ASN A 84 -18.59 10.57 0.53
CA ASN A 84 -17.94 11.10 -0.67
C ASN A 84 -18.76 10.89 -1.95
N SER A 85 -20.08 10.70 -1.84
CA SER A 85 -20.97 10.56 -3.01
C SER A 85 -20.87 11.76 -3.98
N GLU A 86 -20.71 12.97 -3.45
CA GLU A 86 -20.50 14.22 -4.21
C GLU A 86 -19.02 14.49 -4.57
N ARG A 87 -18.10 13.58 -4.22
CA ARG A 87 -16.65 13.68 -4.48
C ARG A 87 -15.97 14.92 -3.89
N THR A 88 -16.48 15.38 -2.75
CA THR A 88 -15.97 16.58 -2.05
C THR A 88 -14.86 16.26 -1.04
N LEU A 89 -14.73 15.01 -0.59
CA LEU A 89 -13.72 14.54 0.36
C LEU A 89 -12.45 14.02 -0.34
N TRP A 90 -12.59 13.39 -1.50
CA TRP A 90 -11.49 13.03 -2.41
C TRP A 90 -12.00 12.89 -3.85
N LYS A 91 -11.10 12.99 -4.83
CA LYS A 91 -11.47 13.01 -6.25
C LYS A 91 -11.80 11.62 -6.81
N LEU A 92 -10.83 10.72 -6.83
CA LEU A 92 -10.92 9.40 -7.46
C LEU A 92 -9.98 8.40 -6.76
N GLY A 93 -10.23 7.12 -7.03
CA GLY A 93 -9.39 6.01 -6.56
C GLY A 93 -9.98 5.28 -5.35
N THR A 94 -9.48 4.07 -5.13
CA THR A 94 -9.89 3.18 -4.04
C THR A 94 -9.06 3.38 -2.77
N LEU A 95 -7.86 3.97 -2.90
CA LEU A 95 -6.96 4.19 -1.76
C LEU A 95 -7.55 5.14 -0.69
N PRO A 96 -8.11 6.32 -1.04
CA PRO A 96 -8.63 7.24 -0.03
C PRO A 96 -9.65 6.63 0.95
N PRO A 97 -10.73 5.93 0.53
CA PRO A 97 -11.65 5.30 1.49
C PRO A 97 -10.99 4.19 2.32
N GLY A 98 -9.96 3.52 1.78
CA GLY A 98 -9.13 2.59 2.55
C GLY A 98 -8.39 3.31 3.67
N LEU A 99 -7.62 4.35 3.35
CA LEU A 99 -6.89 5.14 4.34
C LEU A 99 -7.81 5.63 5.48
N LEU A 100 -9.00 6.13 5.13
CA LEU A 100 -9.98 6.60 6.11
C LEU A 100 -10.55 5.46 7.00
N ALA A 101 -10.80 4.28 6.42
CA ALA A 101 -11.35 3.14 7.15
C ALA A 101 -10.36 2.50 8.13
N PHE A 102 -9.07 2.52 7.79
CA PHE A 102 -7.97 1.93 8.56
C PHE A 102 -7.18 2.95 9.39
N TYR A 103 -7.60 4.21 9.43
CA TYR A 103 -6.89 5.22 10.20
C TYR A 103 -6.76 4.83 11.68
N GLY A 104 -5.52 4.79 12.18
CA GLY A 104 -5.18 4.34 13.53
C GLY A 104 -5.34 2.82 13.76
N LEU A 105 -5.46 2.02 12.70
CA LEU A 105 -5.62 0.56 12.73
C LEU A 105 -4.59 -0.16 11.85
N THR A 106 -3.52 0.51 11.43
CA THR A 106 -2.48 -0.03 10.56
C THR A 106 -1.16 -0.16 11.30
N GLU A 107 -0.59 -1.36 11.25
CA GLU A 107 0.77 -1.67 11.66
C GLU A 107 1.75 -1.33 10.51
N PRO A 108 2.72 -0.43 10.71
CA PRO A 108 3.73 -0.14 9.71
C PRO A 108 4.71 -1.31 9.58
N LEU A 109 4.83 -1.85 8.37
CA LEU A 109 5.77 -2.93 8.07
C LEU A 109 7.12 -2.40 7.56
N ASP A 110 8.17 -3.21 7.78
CA ASP A 110 9.48 -2.96 7.21
C ASP A 110 9.41 -2.79 5.68
N ARG A 111 10.06 -1.75 5.15
CA ARG A 111 10.04 -1.39 3.73
C ARG A 111 10.47 -2.52 2.80
N ARG A 112 11.28 -3.47 3.28
CA ARG A 112 11.71 -4.64 2.50
C ARG A 112 10.54 -5.55 2.15
N TRP A 113 9.41 -5.49 2.86
CA TRP A 113 8.25 -6.31 2.49
C TRP A 113 7.62 -5.88 1.16
N HIS A 114 7.62 -4.59 0.86
CA HIS A 114 7.02 -4.04 -0.34
C HIS A 114 7.75 -2.76 -0.76
N VAL A 115 8.54 -2.85 -1.82
CA VAL A 115 9.25 -1.71 -2.40
C VAL A 115 8.45 -1.17 -3.58
N LEU A 116 7.99 0.06 -3.47
CA LEU A 116 7.20 0.74 -4.50
C LEU A 116 8.01 1.81 -5.22
N GLY A 117 7.46 2.29 -6.34
CA GLY A 117 7.98 3.46 -7.05
C GLY A 117 8.87 3.11 -8.24
N LEU A 118 9.15 1.82 -8.45
CA LEU A 118 9.96 1.39 -9.59
C LEU A 118 9.31 1.86 -10.89
N GLY A 119 10.15 2.41 -11.77
CA GLY A 119 9.74 2.95 -13.07
C GLY A 119 9.24 4.40 -13.04
N TYR A 120 9.16 5.02 -11.86
CA TYR A 120 9.06 6.49 -11.68
C TYR A 120 10.30 7.02 -10.98
N ASP A 121 10.63 6.42 -9.83
CA ASP A 121 11.79 6.76 -9.04
C ASP A 121 13.01 5.97 -9.56
N VAL A 122 14.04 6.71 -9.96
CA VAL A 122 15.31 6.17 -10.48
C VAL A 122 16.37 6.04 -9.39
N ASN A 123 16.10 6.52 -8.18
CA ASN A 123 17.04 6.60 -7.06
C ASN A 123 16.77 5.56 -5.97
N ILE A 124 15.86 4.61 -6.18
CA ILE A 124 15.62 3.51 -5.25
C ILE A 124 16.92 2.72 -5.07
N ASP A 125 17.38 2.60 -3.83
CA ASP A 125 18.60 1.87 -3.47
C ASP A 125 18.54 0.42 -3.96
N ASN A 126 19.55 0.01 -4.72
CA ASN A 126 19.68 -1.37 -5.21
C ASN A 126 19.69 -2.39 -4.06
N ARG A 127 20.27 -2.06 -2.90
CA ARG A 127 20.26 -2.95 -1.72
C ARG A 127 18.84 -3.18 -1.20
N LEU A 128 17.98 -2.16 -1.27
CA LEU A 128 16.58 -2.28 -0.90
C LEU A 128 15.84 -3.18 -1.90
N ILE A 129 16.13 -3.06 -3.20
CA ILE A 129 15.56 -3.92 -4.25
C ILE A 129 15.98 -5.38 -4.07
N GLU A 130 17.27 -5.65 -3.81
CA GLU A 130 17.80 -7.01 -3.61
C GLU A 130 17.24 -7.67 -2.35
N THR A 131 16.96 -6.88 -1.32
CA THR A 131 16.41 -7.39 -0.07
C THR A 131 14.88 -7.46 -0.05
N ALA A 132 14.20 -6.91 -1.06
CA ALA A 132 12.75 -6.84 -1.15
C ALA A 132 12.08 -8.21 -1.24
N ALA A 133 10.91 -8.35 -0.62
CA ALA A 133 10.03 -9.51 -0.79
C ALA A 133 9.07 -9.33 -1.96
N VAL A 134 8.54 -8.12 -2.13
CA VAL A 134 7.71 -7.71 -3.28
C VAL A 134 8.23 -6.38 -3.82
N ILE A 135 8.37 -6.29 -5.14
CA ILE A 135 8.64 -5.02 -5.83
C ILE A 135 7.45 -4.61 -6.68
N HIS A 136 7.11 -3.33 -6.67
CA HIS A 136 6.02 -2.75 -7.43
C HIS A 136 6.54 -1.74 -8.46
N TYR A 137 6.36 -2.09 -9.74
CA TYR A 137 6.51 -1.17 -10.86
C TYR A 137 5.22 -0.34 -11.05
N ASN A 138 5.28 0.88 -10.53
CA ASN A 138 4.20 1.86 -10.63
C ASN A 138 4.31 2.68 -11.92
N GLY A 139 5.54 2.93 -12.38
CA GLY A 139 5.79 3.82 -13.51
C GLY A 139 5.86 3.17 -14.88
N ASN A 140 6.13 4.01 -15.87
CA ASN A 140 6.09 3.65 -17.29
C ASN A 140 7.37 2.92 -17.74
N MET A 141 8.47 3.00 -16.97
CA MET A 141 9.73 2.31 -17.26
C MET A 141 9.74 0.87 -16.74
N LYS A 142 8.81 0.06 -17.24
CA LYS A 142 8.77 -1.38 -16.94
C LYS A 142 9.80 -2.11 -17.81
N PRO A 143 10.67 -2.98 -17.27
CA PRO A 143 11.79 -3.61 -17.99
C PRO A 143 11.40 -4.40 -19.25
N TRP A 144 10.17 -4.88 -19.32
CA TRP A 144 9.62 -5.63 -20.46
C TRP A 144 8.95 -4.73 -21.51
N LEU A 145 8.87 -3.42 -21.29
CA LEU A 145 8.41 -2.46 -22.29
C LEU A 145 9.60 -1.98 -23.13
N LYS A 146 9.37 -1.75 -24.43
CA LYS A 146 10.40 -1.28 -25.38
C LYS A 146 11.14 -0.02 -24.90
N LEU A 147 10.45 0.83 -24.15
CA LEU A 147 10.99 2.07 -23.58
C LEU A 147 12.06 1.85 -22.49
N ALA A 148 12.21 0.64 -21.94
CA ALA A 148 13.12 0.34 -20.83
C ALA A 148 14.27 -0.62 -21.20
N ILE A 149 14.43 -0.98 -22.49
CA ILE A 149 15.33 -2.06 -22.98
C ILE A 149 16.85 -1.81 -22.71
N GLY A 150 17.24 -0.71 -22.08
CA GLY A 150 18.64 -0.41 -21.72
C GLY A 150 19.12 -0.87 -20.34
N ARG A 151 18.27 -1.41 -19.44
CA ARG A 151 18.69 -1.76 -18.06
C ARG A 151 18.38 -3.21 -17.68
N ASP A 152 19.38 -3.91 -17.16
CA ASP A 152 19.44 -5.36 -16.95
C ASP A 152 18.64 -5.85 -15.72
N LEU A 153 17.31 -5.65 -15.74
CA LEU A 153 16.39 -6.08 -14.66
C LEU A 153 15.80 -7.49 -14.89
N ARG A 154 16.38 -8.25 -15.83
CA ARG A 154 15.91 -9.59 -16.26
C ARG A 154 16.07 -10.69 -15.20
N LYS A 155 16.77 -10.44 -14.09
CA LYS A 155 17.20 -11.47 -13.12
C LYS A 155 16.14 -11.91 -12.09
N PHE A 156 14.97 -11.26 -12.04
CA PHE A 156 14.11 -11.29 -10.84
C PHE A 156 12.75 -12.03 -10.97
N VAL A 157 12.53 -12.90 -11.97
CA VAL A 157 11.21 -13.54 -12.17
C VAL A 157 11.25 -15.06 -11.88
N ARG A 158 10.68 -15.51 -10.74
CA ARG A 158 10.34 -16.93 -10.45
C ARG A 158 9.23 -17.04 -9.38
N PHE A 159 8.18 -17.86 -9.60
CA PHE A 159 6.98 -17.98 -8.73
C PHE A 159 6.82 -19.35 -8.05
N ARG A 160 6.28 -19.37 -6.80
CA ARG A 160 5.69 -20.53 -6.07
C ARG A 160 4.61 -20.07 -5.06
N TYR A 161 3.56 -20.88 -4.83
CA TYR A 161 2.33 -20.57 -4.04
C TYR A 161 2.20 -21.35 -2.71
N SER A 162 1.48 -20.81 -1.70
CA SER A 162 0.98 -21.47 -0.47
C SER A 162 -0.17 -20.64 0.20
N LEU A 163 -1.00 -21.27 1.06
CA LEU A 163 -2.32 -20.81 1.55
C LEU A 163 -2.31 -20.11 2.95
N LYS A 164 -2.28 -18.78 2.91
CA LYS A 164 -2.95 -17.77 3.77
C LYS A 164 -3.04 -16.51 2.87
N THR A 165 -4.03 -15.63 3.00
CA THR A 165 -4.27 -14.60 1.96
C THR A 165 -3.41 -13.35 2.17
N VAL A 166 -2.21 -13.33 1.59
CA VAL A 166 -1.59 -12.05 1.22
C VAL A 166 -2.37 -11.53 0.03
N LEU A 167 -3.01 -10.37 0.18
CA LEU A 167 -3.70 -9.75 -0.93
C LEU A 167 -2.68 -8.95 -1.73
N LEU A 168 -2.26 -9.52 -2.87
CA LEU A 168 -1.57 -8.80 -3.92
C LEU A 168 -2.63 -8.20 -4.85
N MET A 169 -3.11 -6.98 -4.55
CA MET A 169 -4.00 -6.28 -5.48
C MET A 169 -3.19 -5.77 -6.68
N VAL A 170 -3.37 -6.41 -7.85
CA VAL A 170 -2.78 -6.02 -9.15
C VAL A 170 -3.50 -4.82 -9.74
#